data_AF-A0A814NCT4-F1
#
_entry.id   AF-A0A814NCT4-F1
#
_cell.length_a   1.000
_cell.length_b   1.000
_cell.length_c   1.000
_cell.angle_alpha   90.00
_cell.angle_beta   90.00
_cell.angle_gamma   90.00
#
_symmetry.space_group_name_H-M   'P 1'
#
loop_
_entity.id
_entity.type
_entity.pdbx_description
1 polymer ?
#
loop_
_entity_poly.entity_id
_entity_poly.type
_entity_poly.pdbx_seq_one_letter_code
_entity_poly.pdbx_strand_id
1 'polypeptide(L)'
;QNGWTAIEFKRKLDTCDTTDVPINSGTNILIFAYGLTDVRDGEDIQYHDERSGSKLIPLLSYVNPPDDSKFNGPDTFEFRLNNYTVPPTDTTYYCKIFKIPTYVEKRHAIAHKMLINDKNRGLIHHLLIYECDSTSVFDDNNLPDGLYDTVYTYLEKCASNIELFIYYTILKMVKFPEEAGYPVSGDFPVKYYLLQMHYDNQNLSSNIIDSSGTRFYLIAKLRENDLGYLTFGNESALIGIAIPPNTDRFIIDTYCTANFTQILLTPSNDVANNPS
;
A
#
# COMPACT_ATOMS: atom_id res chain seq x y z
N GLN A 1 -13.04 -23.60 31.28
CA GLN A 1 -12.55 -22.23 31.49
C GLN A 1 -11.58 -21.94 30.36
N ASN A 2 -11.88 -20.97 29.50
CA ASN A 2 -11.29 -20.91 28.15
C ASN A 2 -9.90 -20.26 28.08
N GLY A 3 -9.22 -20.04 29.21
CA GLY A 3 -7.81 -19.62 29.23
C GLY A 3 -7.52 -18.16 28.83
N TRP A 4 -8.52 -17.29 28.78
CA TRP A 4 -8.33 -15.86 28.43
C TRP A 4 -8.59 -14.96 29.64
N THR A 5 -7.71 -13.98 29.83
CA THR A 5 -7.91 -12.83 30.72
C THR A 5 -8.07 -11.59 29.84
N ALA A 6 -9.14 -10.83 30.05
CA ALA A 6 -9.37 -9.55 29.38
C ALA A 6 -9.25 -8.41 30.39
N ILE A 7 -8.52 -7.36 30.03
CA ILE A 7 -8.37 -6.15 30.84
C ILE A 7 -8.86 -4.97 29.99
N GLU A 8 -9.74 -4.16 30.56
CA GLU A 8 -10.28 -2.95 29.93
C GLU A 8 -9.86 -1.72 30.74
N PHE A 9 -9.42 -0.67 30.05
CA PHE A 9 -9.05 0.60 30.67
C PHE A 9 -9.38 1.77 29.73
N LYS A 10 -9.38 2.99 30.28
CA LYS A 10 -9.60 4.23 29.55
C LYS A 10 -8.54 5.26 29.93
N ARG A 11 -8.09 6.05 28.95
CA ARG A 11 -7.13 7.15 29.12
C ARG A 11 -7.61 8.35 28.30
N LYS A 12 -7.29 9.56 28.74
CA LYS A 12 -7.48 10.78 27.92
C LYS A 12 -6.50 10.77 26.74
N LEU A 13 -6.88 11.41 25.63
CA LEU A 13 -5.99 11.54 24.47
C LEU A 13 -4.78 12.42 24.79
N ASP A 14 -5.02 13.52 25.48
CA ASP A 14 -4.01 14.40 26.05
C ASP A 14 -4.35 14.60 27.53
N THR A 15 -3.39 14.32 28.41
CA THR A 15 -3.52 14.50 29.86
C THR A 15 -2.98 15.86 30.32
N CYS A 16 -2.30 16.59 29.43
CA CYS A 16 -1.52 17.79 29.72
C CYS A 16 -0.39 17.58 30.75
N ASP A 17 -0.07 16.32 31.06
CA ASP A 17 1.09 15.93 31.86
C ASP A 17 2.30 15.81 30.92
N THR A 18 3.40 16.49 31.24
CA THR A 18 4.62 16.51 30.42
C THR A 18 5.35 15.17 30.37
N THR A 19 5.02 14.24 31.26
CA THR A 19 5.63 12.90 31.31
C THR A 19 4.84 11.86 30.50
N ASP A 20 3.64 12.22 30.07
CA ASP A 20 2.75 11.38 29.31
C ASP A 20 2.92 11.57 27.80
N VAL A 21 2.91 10.47 27.05
CA VAL A 21 2.87 10.56 25.57
C VAL A 21 1.43 10.87 25.13
N PRO A 22 1.18 12.00 24.44
CA PRO A 22 -0.14 12.33 23.91
C PRO A 22 -0.50 11.41 22.74
N ILE A 23 -1.77 11.02 22.66
CA ILE A 23 -2.32 10.22 21.56
C ILE A 23 -2.80 11.19 20.48
N ASN A 24 -2.00 11.35 19.44
CA ASN A 24 -2.29 12.23 18.31
C ASN A 24 -2.80 11.48 17.09
N SER A 25 -3.34 12.23 16.12
CA SER A 25 -3.65 11.69 14.79
C SER A 25 -2.39 11.17 14.11
N GLY A 26 -2.50 10.05 13.41
CA GLY A 26 -1.38 9.37 12.77
C GLY A 26 -1.02 8.07 13.49
N THR A 27 0.21 7.61 13.28
CA THR A 27 0.68 6.30 13.78
C THR A 27 1.22 6.41 15.20
N ASN A 28 0.68 5.59 16.10
CA ASN A 28 1.11 5.49 17.49
C ASN A 28 1.93 4.21 17.67
N ILE A 29 2.94 4.21 18.55
CA ILE A 29 3.71 3.01 18.89
C ILE A 29 3.11 2.41 20.16
N LEU A 30 2.60 1.19 20.07
CA LEU A 30 2.28 0.39 21.24
C LEU A 30 3.48 -0.49 21.56
N ILE A 31 3.95 -0.44 22.80
CA ILE A 31 4.98 -1.35 23.31
C ILE A 31 4.33 -2.39 24.21
N PHE A 32 4.85 -3.61 24.20
CA PHE A 32 4.42 -4.67 25.11
C PHE A 32 5.62 -5.42 25.65
N ALA A 33 5.47 -5.96 26.84
CA ALA A 33 6.44 -6.86 27.47
C ALA A 33 5.70 -7.79 28.45
N TYR A 34 6.20 -9.01 28.65
CA TYR A 34 5.63 -9.92 29.63
C TYR A 34 6.71 -10.75 30.36
N GLY A 35 6.50 -10.96 31.65
CA GLY A 35 7.33 -11.81 32.51
C GLY A 35 6.88 -13.26 32.50
N LEU A 36 7.77 -14.17 32.92
CA LEU A 36 7.43 -15.59 33.17
C LEU A 36 7.11 -15.88 34.64
N THR A 37 7.40 -14.91 35.51
CA THR A 37 7.23 -15.01 36.95
C THR A 37 6.59 -13.73 37.45
N ASP A 38 5.72 -13.86 38.44
CA ASP A 38 5.13 -12.71 39.12
C ASP A 38 6.23 -11.95 39.86
N VAL A 39 6.23 -10.63 39.71
CA VAL A 39 7.11 -9.73 40.44
C VAL A 39 6.55 -9.58 41.84
N ARG A 40 7.37 -9.82 42.87
CA ARG A 40 6.93 -9.64 44.27
C ARG A 40 6.90 -8.15 44.62
N ASP A 41 6.11 -7.81 45.62
CA ASP A 41 6.03 -6.43 46.10
C ASP A 41 7.41 -5.91 46.50
N GLY A 42 7.82 -4.78 45.92
CA GLY A 42 9.13 -4.17 46.12
C GLY A 42 10.29 -4.72 45.26
N GLU A 43 10.04 -5.68 44.36
CA GLU A 43 11.05 -6.15 43.39
C GLU A 43 10.94 -5.40 42.05
N ASP A 44 12.09 -5.21 41.39
CA ASP A 44 12.14 -4.62 40.06
C ASP A 44 11.71 -5.62 38.98
N ILE A 45 11.00 -5.09 37.97
CA ILE A 45 10.67 -5.85 36.76
C ILE A 45 11.97 -6.21 36.03
N GLN A 46 12.24 -7.50 35.90
CA GLN A 46 13.43 -8.00 35.22
C GLN A 46 13.39 -7.71 33.71
N TYR A 47 14.56 -7.74 33.07
CA TYR A 47 14.66 -7.61 31.62
C TYR A 47 13.87 -8.73 30.90
N HIS A 48 13.20 -8.37 29.81
CA HIS A 48 12.18 -9.21 29.17
C HIS A 48 12.70 -10.01 27.96
N ASP A 49 13.93 -9.75 27.50
CA ASP A 49 14.52 -10.36 26.29
C ASP A 49 13.54 -10.30 25.10
N GLU A 50 13.42 -11.40 24.36
CA GLU A 50 12.52 -11.59 23.21
C GLU A 50 11.02 -11.53 23.57
N ARG A 51 10.65 -11.42 24.85
CA ARG A 51 9.26 -11.30 25.33
C ARG A 51 8.78 -9.85 25.38
N SER A 52 9.45 -8.98 24.64
CA SER A 52 9.07 -7.58 24.47
C SER A 52 8.99 -7.24 22.99
N GLY A 53 8.23 -6.21 22.65
CA GLY A 53 8.08 -5.78 21.27
C GLY A 53 7.31 -4.49 21.14
N SER A 54 7.17 -4.05 19.89
CA SER A 54 6.40 -2.86 19.56
C SER A 54 5.55 -3.08 18.31
N LYS A 55 4.49 -2.29 18.18
CA LYS A 55 3.61 -2.28 17.01
C LYS A 55 3.12 -0.88 16.71
N LEU A 56 3.25 -0.48 15.45
CA LEU A 56 2.71 0.76 14.91
C LEU A 56 1.21 0.61 14.64
N ILE A 57 0.37 1.45 15.25
CA ILE A 57 -1.10 1.43 15.11
C ILE A 57 -1.66 2.85 15.08
N PRO A 58 -2.53 3.21 14.12
CA PRO A 58 -3.24 4.48 14.14
C PRO A 58 -4.46 4.39 15.09
N LEU A 59 -4.27 4.72 16.37
CA LEU A 59 -5.33 4.59 17.40
C LEU A 59 -6.57 5.45 17.12
N LEU A 60 -6.39 6.65 16.55
CA LEU A 60 -7.50 7.58 16.26
C LEU A 60 -8.08 7.44 14.85
N SER A 61 -7.28 6.91 13.93
CA SER A 61 -7.63 6.78 12.51
C SER A 61 -7.94 5.34 12.14
N TYR A 62 -8.21 4.46 13.12
CA TYR A 62 -8.66 3.10 12.86
C TYR A 62 -10.06 3.13 12.25
N VAL A 63 -10.10 3.32 10.94
CA VAL A 63 -11.29 3.06 10.15
C VAL A 63 -11.41 1.54 10.12
N ASN A 64 -12.50 1.01 10.67
CA ASN A 64 -12.83 -0.40 10.49
C ASN A 64 -12.63 -0.74 9.01
N PRO A 65 -11.86 -1.79 8.67
CA PRO A 65 -11.70 -2.18 7.28
C PRO A 65 -13.11 -2.28 6.66
N PRO A 66 -13.31 -1.71 5.46
CA PRO A 66 -14.61 -1.74 4.81
C PRO A 66 -15.15 -3.17 4.83
N ASP A 67 -16.43 -3.30 5.20
CA ASP A 67 -17.10 -4.59 5.17
C ASP A 67 -17.21 -5.05 3.72
N ASP A 68 -16.39 -6.04 3.35
CA ASP A 68 -16.30 -6.60 2.01
C ASP A 68 -17.67 -7.04 1.47
N SER A 69 -18.55 -7.53 2.35
CA SER A 69 -19.91 -7.96 1.97
C SER A 69 -20.79 -6.80 1.46
N LYS A 70 -20.41 -5.55 1.75
CA LYS A 70 -21.11 -4.36 1.23
C LYS A 70 -20.73 -4.01 -0.19
N PHE A 71 -19.69 -4.63 -0.73
CA PHE A 71 -19.24 -4.45 -2.11
C PHE A 71 -19.68 -5.61 -3.02
N ASN A 72 -20.76 -6.31 -2.66
CA ASN A 72 -21.37 -7.43 -3.39
C ASN A 72 -22.02 -7.01 -4.73
N GLY A 73 -21.30 -6.25 -5.55
CA GLY A 73 -21.57 -6.15 -6.99
C GLY A 73 -20.95 -7.36 -7.72
N PRO A 74 -21.48 -7.73 -8.90
CA PRO A 74 -20.98 -8.87 -9.66
C PRO A 74 -19.60 -8.62 -10.31
N ASP A 75 -19.21 -7.35 -10.48
CA ASP A 75 -18.03 -6.99 -11.26
C ASP A 75 -16.83 -6.75 -10.34
N THR A 76 -15.95 -7.74 -10.29
CA THR A 76 -14.62 -7.61 -9.68
C THR A 76 -13.56 -8.13 -10.64
N PHE A 77 -12.33 -7.66 -10.49
CA PHE A 77 -11.18 -8.26 -11.17
C PHE A 77 -10.00 -8.39 -10.24
N GLU A 78 -9.21 -9.43 -10.47
CA GLU A 78 -8.09 -9.81 -9.63
C GLU A 78 -6.81 -9.88 -10.45
N PHE A 79 -5.72 -9.44 -9.84
CA PHE A 79 -4.37 -9.67 -10.32
C PHE A 79 -3.63 -10.44 -9.24
N ARG A 80 -3.34 -11.71 -9.51
CA ARG A 80 -2.69 -12.60 -8.56
C ARG A 80 -1.47 -13.24 -9.18
N LEU A 81 -0.43 -13.35 -8.38
CA LEU A 81 0.70 -14.20 -8.73
C LEU A 81 0.23 -15.66 -8.79
N ASN A 82 0.85 -16.44 -9.65
CA ASN A 82 0.52 -17.85 -9.84
C ASN A 82 1.64 -18.72 -9.28
N ASN A 83 1.50 -19.15 -8.02
CA ASN A 83 2.46 -20.01 -7.33
C ASN A 83 3.92 -19.55 -7.50
N TYR A 84 4.17 -18.25 -7.32
CA TYR A 84 5.53 -17.71 -7.39
C TYR A 84 6.38 -18.24 -6.26
N THR A 85 7.54 -18.81 -6.59
CA THR A 85 8.52 -19.26 -5.60
C THR A 85 9.39 -18.08 -5.20
N VAL A 86 9.23 -17.60 -3.96
CA VAL A 86 10.05 -16.49 -3.45
C VAL A 86 11.48 -17.00 -3.20
N PRO A 87 12.52 -16.33 -3.73
CA PRO A 87 13.89 -16.73 -3.52
C PRO A 87 14.34 -16.49 -2.06
N PRO A 88 15.32 -17.26 -1.57
CA PRO A 88 15.91 -17.09 -0.24
C PRO A 88 16.92 -15.92 -0.25
N THR A 89 16.46 -14.71 -0.53
CA THR A 89 17.25 -13.47 -0.56
C THR A 89 16.56 -12.40 0.27
N ASP A 90 17.34 -11.57 0.97
CA ASP A 90 16.83 -10.58 1.95
C ASP A 90 15.68 -9.73 1.40
N THR A 91 15.86 -9.16 0.20
CA THR A 91 14.83 -8.37 -0.48
C THR A 91 14.58 -8.92 -1.87
N THR A 92 13.31 -9.01 -2.27
CA THR A 92 12.92 -9.42 -3.62
C THR A 92 11.80 -8.53 -4.14
N TYR A 93 12.01 -7.95 -5.32
CA TYR A 93 10.97 -7.25 -6.07
C TYR A 93 10.61 -8.10 -7.28
N TYR A 94 9.41 -8.65 -7.28
CA TYR A 94 8.89 -9.44 -8.39
C TYR A 94 7.75 -8.70 -9.07
N CYS A 95 7.81 -8.65 -10.40
CA CYS A 95 6.86 -7.92 -11.22
C CYS A 95 6.13 -8.83 -12.18
N LYS A 96 4.88 -8.50 -12.48
CA LYS A 96 4.08 -9.19 -13.49
C LYS A 96 3.11 -8.23 -14.18
N ILE A 97 3.05 -8.31 -15.50
CA ILE A 97 2.08 -7.60 -16.31
C ILE A 97 0.76 -8.37 -16.33
N PHE A 98 -0.33 -7.65 -16.17
CA PHE A 98 -1.68 -8.15 -16.25
C PHE A 98 -2.48 -7.31 -17.24
N LYS A 99 -3.28 -7.99 -18.07
CA LYS A 99 -4.30 -7.32 -18.87
C LYS A 99 -5.46 -6.95 -17.96
N ILE A 100 -5.91 -5.70 -18.03
CA ILE A 100 -7.11 -5.28 -17.30
C ILE A 100 -8.37 -5.72 -18.06
N PRO A 101 -9.49 -5.99 -17.37
CA PRO A 101 -10.76 -6.27 -18.05
C PRO A 101 -11.11 -5.16 -19.02
N THR A 102 -11.75 -5.51 -20.14
CA THR A 102 -12.20 -4.52 -21.13
C THR A 102 -13.73 -4.49 -21.16
N TYR A 103 -14.29 -3.32 -20.85
CA TYR A 103 -15.71 -3.04 -20.98
C TYR A 103 -15.95 -2.02 -22.11
N VAL A 104 -17.08 -2.16 -22.81
CA VAL A 104 -17.51 -1.20 -23.85
C VAL A 104 -17.74 0.19 -23.24
N GLU A 105 -18.41 0.22 -22.09
CA GLU A 105 -18.63 1.44 -21.31
C GLU A 105 -17.63 1.52 -20.15
N LYS A 106 -17.27 2.74 -19.79
CA LYS A 106 -16.45 3.04 -18.61
C LYS A 106 -17.05 2.43 -17.34
N ARG A 107 -16.19 1.95 -16.46
CA ARG A 107 -16.52 1.50 -15.10
C ARG A 107 -15.76 2.33 -14.08
N HIS A 108 -16.27 2.36 -12.85
CA HIS A 108 -15.55 2.91 -11.71
C HIS A 108 -15.19 1.81 -10.73
N ALA A 109 -13.91 1.66 -10.41
CA ALA A 109 -13.52 0.93 -9.22
C ALA A 109 -13.83 1.79 -7.98
N ILE A 110 -14.40 1.19 -6.94
CA ILE A 110 -14.83 1.89 -5.72
C ILE A 110 -14.17 1.38 -4.44
N ALA A 111 -13.43 0.27 -4.57
CA ALA A 111 -12.62 -0.27 -3.51
C ALA A 111 -11.52 -1.16 -4.10
N HIS A 112 -10.49 -1.34 -3.29
CA HIS A 112 -9.35 -2.19 -3.57
C HIS A 112 -9.06 -3.06 -2.35
N LYS A 113 -8.81 -4.36 -2.55
CA LYS A 113 -8.56 -5.32 -1.48
C LYS A 113 -7.32 -6.16 -1.77
N MET A 114 -6.43 -6.22 -0.79
CA MET A 114 -5.29 -7.12 -0.83
C MET A 114 -5.72 -8.57 -0.64
N LEU A 115 -5.28 -9.43 -1.55
CA LEU A 115 -5.46 -10.87 -1.51
C LEU A 115 -4.14 -11.50 -1.06
N ILE A 116 -3.86 -11.48 0.24
CA ILE A 116 -2.60 -12.01 0.78
C ILE A 116 -2.79 -13.43 1.31
N ASN A 117 -1.86 -14.33 1.00
CA ASN A 117 -1.76 -15.63 1.64
C ASN A 117 -1.37 -15.45 3.13
N ASP A 118 -2.24 -15.89 4.05
CA ASP A 118 -2.01 -15.72 5.49
C ASP A 118 -0.70 -16.35 6.00
N LYS A 119 -0.16 -17.36 5.30
CA LYS A 119 1.16 -17.94 5.64
C LYS A 119 2.33 -17.02 5.31
N ASN A 120 2.16 -16.15 4.32
CA ASN A 120 3.20 -15.23 3.84
C ASN A 120 3.01 -13.82 4.41
N ARG A 121 2.17 -13.68 5.45
CA ARG A 121 1.72 -12.40 6.01
C ARG A 121 2.86 -11.46 6.38
N GLY A 122 3.89 -12.01 7.03
CA GLY A 122 5.05 -11.26 7.51
C GLY A 122 6.14 -11.07 6.46
N LEU A 123 5.98 -11.64 5.27
CA LEU A 123 6.96 -11.59 4.18
C LEU A 123 6.68 -10.46 3.19
N ILE A 124 5.41 -10.18 2.92
CA ILE A 124 5.02 -9.15 1.94
C ILE A 124 5.12 -7.78 2.59
N HIS A 125 6.10 -7.00 2.15
CA HIS A 125 6.35 -5.65 2.68
C HIS A 125 5.40 -4.62 2.04
N HIS A 126 5.25 -4.64 0.72
CA HIS A 126 4.25 -3.86 -0.01
C HIS A 126 3.93 -4.44 -1.39
N LEU A 127 2.87 -3.92 -2.01
CA LEU A 127 2.48 -4.18 -3.40
C LEU A 127 2.24 -2.84 -4.09
N LEU A 128 2.69 -2.68 -5.33
CA LEU A 128 2.48 -1.50 -6.17
C LEU A 128 1.83 -1.90 -7.51
N ILE A 129 1.09 -0.96 -8.12
CA ILE A 129 0.42 -1.16 -9.41
C ILE A 129 0.77 0.00 -10.34
N TYR A 130 1.39 -0.31 -11.46
CA TYR A 130 1.80 0.66 -12.45
C TYR A 130 0.86 0.60 -13.64
N GLU A 131 0.41 1.75 -14.11
CA GLU A 131 -0.39 1.83 -15.33
C GLU A 131 0.50 1.89 -16.54
N CYS A 132 0.27 1.00 -17.48
CA CYS A 132 1.00 1.00 -18.73
C CYS A 132 0.43 2.02 -19.71
N ASP A 133 1.32 2.68 -20.45
CA ASP A 133 0.97 3.64 -21.50
C ASP A 133 -0.05 3.02 -22.47
N SER A 134 -0.98 3.83 -22.94
CA SER A 134 -2.01 3.48 -23.93
C SER A 134 -1.51 2.79 -25.21
N THR A 135 -0.25 3.05 -25.57
CA THR A 135 0.47 2.48 -26.71
C THR A 135 1.15 1.15 -26.39
N SER A 136 1.16 0.74 -25.12
CA SER A 136 1.72 -0.54 -24.69
C SER A 136 0.89 -1.69 -25.27
N VAL A 137 1.53 -2.49 -26.13
CA VAL A 137 0.96 -3.71 -26.70
C VAL A 137 1.79 -4.88 -26.21
N PHE A 138 1.14 -5.80 -25.49
CA PHE A 138 1.72 -7.06 -25.05
C PHE A 138 1.00 -8.22 -25.71
N ASP A 139 1.66 -9.37 -25.81
CA ASP A 139 0.99 -10.62 -26.15
C ASP A 139 0.22 -11.12 -24.92
N ASP A 140 -1.11 -11.08 -25.00
CA ASP A 140 -1.99 -11.51 -23.90
C ASP A 140 -1.78 -12.98 -23.49
N ASN A 141 -1.24 -13.81 -24.39
CA ASN A 141 -0.94 -15.22 -24.10
C ASN A 141 0.40 -15.40 -23.39
N ASN A 142 1.25 -14.37 -23.39
CA ASN A 142 2.59 -14.41 -22.82
C ASN A 142 2.96 -13.06 -22.20
N LEU A 143 2.19 -12.67 -21.18
CA LEU A 143 2.43 -11.42 -20.46
C LEU A 143 3.75 -11.51 -19.67
N PRO A 144 4.64 -10.50 -19.80
CA PRO A 144 5.92 -10.49 -19.10
C PRO A 144 5.79 -10.58 -17.57
N ASP A 145 6.65 -11.37 -16.96
CA ASP A 145 6.91 -11.38 -15.53
C ASP A 145 8.38 -11.66 -15.22
N GLY A 146 8.83 -11.33 -14.02
CA GLY A 146 10.24 -11.46 -13.66
C GLY A 146 10.64 -10.62 -12.46
N LEU A 147 11.91 -10.76 -12.07
CA LEU A 147 12.52 -9.86 -11.09
C LEU A 147 12.56 -8.43 -11.65
N TYR A 148 12.51 -7.45 -10.76
CA TYR A 148 12.48 -6.02 -11.11
C TYR A 148 13.49 -5.64 -12.19
N ASP A 149 14.75 -6.03 -12.04
CA ASP A 149 15.81 -5.70 -13.02
C ASP A 149 15.55 -6.29 -14.41
N THR A 150 14.91 -7.47 -14.48
CA THR A 150 14.62 -8.15 -15.75
C THR A 150 13.43 -7.56 -16.49
N VAL A 151 12.52 -6.91 -15.77
CA VAL A 151 11.30 -6.29 -16.32
C VAL A 151 11.37 -4.77 -16.38
N TYR A 152 12.52 -4.18 -16.04
CA TYR A 152 12.69 -2.74 -15.92
C TYR A 152 12.30 -1.98 -17.20
N THR A 153 12.59 -2.55 -18.37
CA THR A 153 12.20 -1.97 -19.67
C THR A 153 10.68 -1.90 -19.88
N TYR A 154 9.91 -2.74 -19.19
CA TYR A 154 8.45 -2.67 -19.17
C TYR A 154 7.95 -1.64 -18.17
N LEU A 155 8.65 -1.43 -17.05
CA LEU A 155 8.34 -0.35 -16.11
C LEU A 155 8.45 1.02 -16.78
N GLU A 156 9.42 1.24 -17.67
CA GLU A 156 9.50 2.49 -18.44
C GLU A 156 8.26 2.73 -19.31
N LYS A 157 7.60 1.65 -19.78
CA LYS A 157 6.32 1.73 -20.50
C LYS A 157 5.13 1.87 -19.56
N CYS A 158 5.32 1.64 -18.28
CA CYS A 158 4.31 1.76 -17.23
C CYS A 158 4.77 2.80 -16.20
N ALA A 159 5.07 4.01 -16.70
CA ALA A 159 5.66 5.10 -15.92
C ALA A 159 4.63 5.99 -15.19
N SER A 160 3.33 5.75 -15.38
CA SER A 160 2.29 6.37 -14.54
C SER A 160 1.96 5.44 -13.38
N ASN A 161 2.41 5.81 -12.20
CA ASN A 161 2.18 5.03 -10.98
C ASN A 161 0.76 5.29 -10.48
N ILE A 162 -0.09 4.27 -10.42
CA ILE A 162 -1.05 4.22 -9.31
C ILE A 162 -0.26 3.67 -8.12
N GLU A 163 0.35 4.56 -7.36
CA GLU A 163 1.05 4.12 -6.17
C GLU A 163 0.04 3.74 -5.08
N LEU A 164 -0.55 2.56 -5.20
CA LEU A 164 -1.34 1.92 -4.17
C LEU A 164 -0.36 1.35 -3.12
N PHE A 165 0.30 2.24 -2.37
CA PHE A 165 1.07 1.86 -1.18
C PHE A 165 0.12 1.19 -0.19
N ILE A 166 0.09 -0.13 -0.19
CA ILE A 166 -0.62 -0.87 0.85
C ILE A 166 0.41 -1.51 1.75
N TYR A 167 0.66 -0.78 2.84
CA TYR A 167 1.26 -1.35 4.03
C TYR A 167 0.25 -2.33 4.63
N TYR A 168 0.41 -3.59 4.25
CA TYR A 168 -0.52 -4.65 4.57
C TYR A 168 -0.72 -4.89 6.09
N THR A 169 0.19 -4.38 6.93
CA THR A 169 0.07 -4.48 8.38
C THR A 169 -1.11 -3.68 8.95
N ILE A 170 -1.73 -2.76 8.18
CA ILE A 170 -2.80 -1.88 8.67
C ILE A 170 -4.09 -1.95 7.84
N LEU A 171 -4.04 -1.95 6.50
CA LEU A 171 -5.24 -1.88 5.64
C LEU A 171 -5.34 -3.06 4.68
N LYS A 172 -6.24 -4.01 4.96
CA LYS A 172 -6.54 -5.14 4.07
C LYS A 172 -7.38 -4.73 2.86
N MET A 173 -8.15 -3.66 3.01
CA MET A 173 -9.08 -3.14 2.02
C MET A 173 -9.18 -1.63 2.17
N VAL A 174 -9.21 -0.93 1.05
CA VAL A 174 -9.37 0.52 0.96
C VAL A 174 -10.65 0.78 0.17
N LYS A 175 -11.56 1.55 0.77
CA LYS A 175 -12.76 2.06 0.10
C LYS A 175 -12.47 3.45 -0.46
N PHE A 176 -12.85 3.71 -1.70
CA PHE A 176 -12.72 5.03 -2.31
C PHE A 176 -13.89 5.94 -1.94
N PRO A 177 -13.69 7.28 -1.92
CA PRO A 177 -14.71 8.28 -1.53
C PRO A 177 -16.03 8.13 -2.29
N GLU A 178 -17.18 8.41 -1.67
CA GLU A 178 -18.50 8.15 -2.29
C GLU A 178 -18.76 9.00 -3.54
N GLU A 179 -18.10 10.13 -3.65
CA GLU A 179 -18.17 11.11 -4.73
C GLU A 179 -17.27 10.76 -5.93
N ALA A 180 -16.34 9.81 -5.79
CA ALA A 180 -15.34 9.52 -6.83
C ALA A 180 -15.07 8.01 -7.01
N GLY A 181 -14.84 7.58 -8.25
CA GLY A 181 -14.47 6.22 -8.59
C GLY A 181 -13.28 6.18 -9.52
N TYR A 182 -12.40 5.20 -9.35
CA TYR A 182 -11.22 5.07 -10.21
C TYR A 182 -11.63 4.57 -11.60
N PRO A 183 -11.33 5.29 -12.69
CA PRO A 183 -11.78 4.93 -14.03
C PRO A 183 -11.14 3.62 -14.52
N VAL A 184 -11.96 2.75 -15.10
CA VAL A 184 -11.51 1.49 -15.71
C VAL A 184 -12.22 1.27 -17.04
N SER A 185 -11.46 0.96 -18.09
CA SER A 185 -11.94 0.71 -19.47
C SER A 185 -12.74 1.87 -20.10
N GLY A 186 -13.45 1.58 -21.19
CA GLY A 186 -14.17 2.60 -21.96
C GLY A 186 -13.20 3.51 -22.70
N ASP A 187 -13.28 4.80 -22.38
CA ASP A 187 -12.36 5.85 -22.85
C ASP A 187 -11.07 5.92 -22.02
N PHE A 188 -10.97 5.18 -20.91
CA PHE A 188 -9.77 5.14 -20.09
C PHE A 188 -8.61 4.49 -20.87
N PRO A 189 -7.48 5.19 -21.06
CA PRO A 189 -6.49 4.80 -22.06
C PRO A 189 -5.57 3.64 -21.63
N VAL A 190 -5.74 3.10 -20.41
CA VAL A 190 -4.90 2.03 -19.88
C VAL A 190 -5.47 0.66 -20.21
N LYS A 191 -4.61 -0.26 -20.66
CA LYS A 191 -5.00 -1.64 -21.02
C LYS A 191 -4.29 -2.72 -20.18
N TYR A 192 -3.17 -2.35 -19.57
CA TYR A 192 -2.33 -3.25 -18.82
C TYR A 192 -1.89 -2.58 -17.54
N TYR A 193 -1.77 -3.39 -16.50
CA TYR A 193 -1.13 -3.02 -15.25
C TYR A 193 0.11 -3.86 -15.03
N LEU A 194 1.15 -3.27 -14.48
CA LEU A 194 2.29 -3.99 -13.93
C LEU A 194 2.15 -4.02 -12.42
N LEU A 195 2.01 -5.20 -11.84
CA LEU A 195 2.01 -5.42 -10.39
C LEU A 195 3.44 -5.67 -9.95
N GLN A 196 3.91 -4.96 -8.93
CA GLN A 196 5.19 -5.20 -8.26
C GLN A 196 4.93 -5.65 -6.82
N MET A 197 5.44 -6.81 -6.45
CA MET A 197 5.40 -7.34 -5.09
C MET A 197 6.79 -7.25 -4.47
N HIS A 198 6.91 -6.58 -3.33
CA HIS A 198 8.13 -6.53 -2.54
C HIS A 198 8.05 -7.50 -1.35
N TYR A 199 8.95 -8.47 -1.33
CA TYR A 199 9.15 -9.41 -0.24
C TYR A 199 10.37 -8.99 0.61
N ASP A 200 10.18 -8.96 1.93
CA ASP A 200 11.22 -8.81 2.94
C ASP A 200 11.43 -10.18 3.64
N ASN A 201 12.46 -10.92 3.22
CA ASN A 201 12.77 -12.27 3.64
C ASN A 201 14.03 -12.30 4.53
N GLN A 202 14.01 -11.56 5.64
CA GLN A 202 15.15 -11.43 6.57
C GLN A 202 15.65 -12.78 7.13
N ASN A 203 14.80 -13.81 7.13
CA ASN A 203 15.15 -15.15 7.59
C ASN A 203 15.74 -16.04 6.48
N LEU A 204 15.92 -15.52 5.26
CA LEU A 204 16.42 -16.24 4.08
C LEU A 204 15.69 -17.58 3.85
N SER A 205 14.40 -17.60 4.14
CA SER A 205 13.58 -18.81 4.11
C SER A 205 13.39 -19.28 2.67
N SER A 206 13.45 -20.59 2.46
CA SER A 206 13.28 -21.24 1.16
C SER A 206 11.93 -21.95 1.05
N ASN A 207 11.57 -22.37 -0.17
CA ASN A 207 10.31 -23.09 -0.46
C ASN A 207 9.03 -22.31 -0.11
N ILE A 208 9.13 -20.98 -0.13
CA ILE A 208 7.97 -20.11 0.02
C ILE A 208 7.26 -20.03 -1.33
N ILE A 209 5.99 -20.39 -1.35
CA ILE A 209 5.12 -20.26 -2.51
C ILE A 209 4.08 -19.19 -2.20
N ASP A 210 4.02 -18.18 -3.07
CA ASP A 210 3.08 -17.08 -2.96
C ASP A 210 2.09 -17.05 -4.15
N SER A 211 0.85 -16.69 -3.84
CA SER A 211 -0.20 -16.43 -4.84
C SER A 211 -1.03 -15.22 -4.41
N SER A 212 -0.33 -14.28 -3.80
CA SER A 212 -0.89 -13.05 -3.32
C SER A 212 -1.09 -12.08 -4.49
N GLY A 213 -1.84 -11.02 -4.24
CA GLY A 213 -2.18 -10.04 -5.25
C GLY A 213 -3.26 -9.11 -4.75
N THR A 214 -4.12 -8.66 -5.65
CA THR A 214 -5.18 -7.72 -5.31
C THR A 214 -6.47 -7.93 -6.09
N ARG A 215 -7.57 -7.37 -5.57
CA ARG A 215 -8.89 -7.29 -6.18
C ARG A 215 -9.39 -5.85 -6.21
N PHE A 216 -10.02 -5.46 -7.31
CA PHE A 216 -10.80 -4.23 -7.43
C PHE A 216 -12.30 -4.56 -7.51
N TYR A 217 -13.12 -3.67 -6.94
CA TYR A 217 -14.59 -3.77 -6.95
C TYR A 217 -15.15 -2.69 -7.85
N LEU A 218 -15.92 -3.07 -8.86
CA LEU A 218 -16.41 -2.18 -9.90
C LEU A 218 -17.90 -1.87 -9.75
N ILE A 219 -18.29 -0.71 -10.25
CA ILE A 219 -19.68 -0.34 -10.51
C ILE A 219 -19.87 0.18 -11.93
N ALA A 220 -21.02 -0.14 -12.51
CA ALA A 220 -21.46 0.34 -13.81
C ALA A 220 -22.01 1.78 -13.75
N LYS A 221 -22.79 2.08 -12.70
CA LYS A 221 -23.31 3.42 -12.45
C LYS A 221 -22.17 4.27 -11.91
N LEU A 222 -21.59 5.10 -12.76
CA LEU A 222 -20.46 5.97 -12.41
C LEU A 222 -20.81 6.89 -11.23
N ARG A 223 -19.82 7.14 -10.38
CA ARG A 223 -19.83 8.25 -9.42
C ARG A 223 -19.65 9.57 -10.16
N GLU A 224 -19.87 10.67 -9.45
CA GLU A 224 -19.82 12.01 -10.02
C GLU A 224 -18.44 12.35 -10.60
N ASN A 225 -17.37 11.91 -9.94
CA ASN A 225 -16.00 12.26 -10.30
C ASN A 225 -15.15 11.02 -10.61
N ASP A 226 -14.14 11.22 -11.46
CA ASP A 226 -13.04 10.27 -11.59
C ASP A 226 -12.04 10.47 -10.46
N LEU A 227 -11.60 9.37 -9.86
CA LEU A 227 -10.53 9.36 -8.89
C LEU A 227 -9.17 9.32 -9.60
N GLY A 228 -8.26 10.19 -9.20
CA GLY A 228 -6.84 10.15 -9.59
C GLY A 228 -5.92 10.05 -8.37
N TYR A 229 -4.66 9.74 -8.61
CA TYR A 229 -3.62 9.73 -7.60
C TYR A 229 -2.62 10.86 -7.86
N LEU A 230 -2.20 11.51 -6.79
CA LEU A 230 -1.16 12.55 -6.82
C LEU A 230 -0.14 12.22 -5.74
N THR A 231 1.04 11.80 -6.16
CA THR A 231 2.17 11.54 -5.27
C THR A 231 2.97 12.83 -5.11
N PHE A 232 3.22 13.22 -3.86
CA PHE A 232 4.13 14.32 -3.53
C PHE A 232 5.36 13.75 -2.83
N GLY A 233 6.54 14.15 -3.26
CA GLY A 233 7.77 13.66 -2.68
C GLY A 233 8.97 13.93 -3.57
N ASN A 234 10.14 13.48 -3.12
CA ASN A 234 11.31 13.37 -3.97
C ASN A 234 11.24 12.02 -4.68
N GLU A 235 11.24 12.04 -6.01
CA GLU A 235 11.23 10.81 -6.81
C GLU A 235 12.61 10.16 -6.71
N SER A 236 12.64 8.98 -6.09
CA SER A 236 13.80 8.11 -5.89
C SER A 236 14.81 8.51 -4.81
N ALA A 237 15.00 7.57 -3.87
CA ALA A 237 16.19 7.42 -3.03
C ALA A 237 17.51 7.37 -3.83
N LEU A 238 17.44 7.20 -5.17
CA LEU A 238 18.59 7.15 -6.07
C LEU A 238 19.32 8.50 -6.25
N ILE A 239 18.70 9.66 -5.96
CA ILE A 239 19.29 10.99 -6.25
C ILE A 239 19.25 11.98 -5.08
N GLY A 240 19.43 11.53 -3.83
CA GLY A 240 20.08 12.41 -2.84
C GLY A 240 19.24 12.89 -1.66
N ILE A 241 18.52 11.98 -1.01
CA ILE A 241 18.25 12.15 0.42
C ILE A 241 19.41 11.50 1.18
N ALA A 242 20.35 12.31 1.64
CA ALA A 242 21.44 11.88 2.51
C ALA A 242 21.20 12.43 3.92
N ILE A 243 20.85 11.55 4.86
CA ILE A 243 20.70 11.91 6.27
C ILE A 243 22.05 11.67 6.96
N PRO A 244 22.70 12.69 7.54
CA PRO A 244 23.97 12.50 8.21
C PRO A 244 23.82 11.56 9.42
N PRO A 245 24.82 10.67 9.67
CA PRO A 245 24.79 9.81 10.85
C PRO A 245 24.79 10.65 12.14
N ASN A 246 24.17 10.12 13.21
CA ASN A 246 24.04 10.78 14.51
C ASN A 246 23.27 12.10 14.49
N THR A 247 22.30 12.25 13.58
CA THR A 247 21.40 13.40 13.56
C THR A 247 20.11 13.07 14.30
N ASP A 248 19.83 13.76 15.40
CA ASP A 248 18.61 13.55 16.20
C ASP A 248 17.33 13.90 15.42
N ARG A 249 17.39 14.92 14.55
CA ARG A 249 16.29 15.33 13.68
C ARG A 249 16.81 15.96 12.40
N PHE A 250 16.42 15.40 11.26
CA PHE A 250 16.72 15.94 9.93
C PHE A 250 15.40 16.21 9.19
N ILE A 251 15.22 17.43 8.68
CA ILE A 251 14.00 17.84 7.99
C ILE A 251 14.24 17.78 6.48
N ILE A 252 13.32 17.14 5.76
CA ILE A 252 13.31 17.07 4.30
C ILE A 252 12.04 17.75 3.83
N ASP A 253 12.19 18.88 3.14
CA ASP A 253 11.07 19.61 2.57
C ASP A 253 10.93 19.27 1.09
N THR A 254 9.71 18.96 0.66
CA THR A 254 9.34 18.75 -0.74
C THR A 254 8.28 19.77 -1.13
N TYR A 255 8.36 20.28 -2.36
CA TYR A 255 7.54 21.40 -2.80
C TYR A 255 6.83 21.07 -4.11
N CYS A 256 5.52 21.34 -4.17
CA CYS A 256 4.79 21.47 -5.43
C CYS A 256 4.62 22.96 -5.72
N THR A 257 5.29 23.47 -6.75
CA THR A 257 5.28 24.91 -7.04
C THR A 257 3.98 25.32 -7.72
N ALA A 258 3.63 26.61 -7.63
CA ALA A 258 2.44 27.17 -8.26
C ALA A 258 2.40 26.88 -9.79
N ASN A 259 3.56 26.89 -10.45
CA ASN A 259 3.66 26.55 -11.88
C ASN A 259 3.22 25.11 -12.16
N PHE A 260 3.67 24.15 -11.33
CA PHE A 260 3.23 22.76 -11.46
C PHE A 260 1.73 22.61 -11.23
N THR A 261 1.19 23.24 -10.18
CA THR A 261 -0.26 23.18 -9.93
C THR A 261 -1.06 23.84 -11.05
N GLN A 262 -0.55 24.89 -11.67
CA GLN A 262 -1.21 25.54 -12.79
C GLN A 262 -1.27 24.61 -14.00
N ILE A 263 -0.15 23.96 -14.36
CA ILE A 263 -0.10 22.98 -15.45
C ILE A 263 -1.04 21.79 -15.16
N LEU A 264 -0.98 21.22 -13.96
CA LEU A 264 -1.78 20.06 -13.55
C LEU A 264 -3.29 20.34 -13.57
N LEU A 265 -3.69 21.54 -13.17
CA LEU A 265 -5.11 21.92 -13.07
C LEU A 265 -5.64 22.62 -14.33
N THR A 266 -4.81 22.79 -15.36
CA THR A 266 -5.27 23.35 -16.63
C THR A 266 -6.13 22.31 -17.34
N PRO A 267 -7.39 22.63 -17.70
CA PRO A 267 -8.25 21.70 -18.43
C PRO A 267 -7.60 21.26 -19.75
N SER A 268 -7.74 19.98 -20.10
CA SER A 268 -7.15 19.37 -21.30
C SER A 268 -7.52 20.06 -22.62
N ASN A 269 -8.60 20.84 -22.66
CA ASN A 269 -9.01 21.63 -23.82
C ASN A 269 -8.11 22.86 -24.09
N ASP A 270 -7.31 23.32 -23.12
CA ASP A 270 -6.47 24.52 -23.26
C ASP A 270 -4.98 24.20 -23.57
N VAL A 271 -4.55 22.95 -23.39
CA VAL A 271 -3.15 22.52 -23.61
C VAL A 271 -2.80 22.40 -25.10
N ALA A 272 -3.79 22.23 -25.97
CA ALA A 272 -3.59 22.14 -27.43
C ALA A 272 -3.08 23.43 -28.08
N ASN A 273 -3.07 24.56 -27.36
CA ASN A 273 -2.72 25.88 -27.90
C ASN A 273 -1.36 26.43 -27.44
N ASN A 274 -0.55 25.66 -26.71
CA ASN A 274 0.76 26.15 -26.27
C ASN A 274 1.86 25.13 -26.60
N PRO A 275 2.41 25.16 -27.84
CA PRO A 275 3.60 24.38 -28.15
C PRO A 275 4.79 25.00 -27.40
N SER A 276 5.47 24.17 -26.62
CA SER A 276 6.85 24.41 -26.18
C SER A 276 7.79 24.56 -27.36
#